data_AF-A0A928LZK4-F1
#
_entry.id   AF-A0A928LZK4-F1
#
_cell.length_a   1.000
_cell.length_b   1.000
_cell.length_c   1.000
_cell.angle_alpha   90.00
_cell.angle_beta   90.00
_cell.angle_gamma   90.00
#
_symmetry.space_group_name_H-M   'P 1'
#
loop_
_entity.id
_entity.type
_entity.pdbx_description
1 polymer ?
#
loop_
_entity_poly.entity_id
_entity_poly.type
_entity_poly.pdbx_seq_one_letter_code
_entity_poly.pdbx_strand_id
1 'polypeptide(L)'
;MKRIFSLIMAFLLLFLTACAADPAPEQEDAQTAETSDVPLMAEKDTLYVYDLYRYFNEVIAFNPIFTAYAEIQSRMIHVGGDLYLCTGLKGDQTVDEPEEVQTIKTSVAAGREPQKNRQSNFGTGHTFYEVEYGIDLLCETDEDAQMMRYVRLDEKDDWGLTLTPYAVRPDGMILLMTQYGGELGKALRTGSYFHIERKENGIWKQLYTPRDWTMEGYGVPRGFTTIHEVDWSWLHGDLEPGEYRITKHFYPPQGGHEDRREYSVEFTIE
;
A
#
# COMPACT_ATOMS: atom_id res chain seq x y z
N MET A 1 25.84 1.19 4.25
CA MET A 1 24.54 0.75 3.67
C MET A 1 24.35 0.85 2.14
N LYS A 2 25.23 1.51 1.35
CA LYS A 2 25.06 1.60 -0.13
C LYS A 2 24.99 0.27 -0.89
N ARG A 3 25.60 -0.81 -0.37
CA ARG A 3 25.57 -2.14 -1.00
C ARG A 3 24.27 -2.91 -0.80
N ILE A 4 23.51 -2.64 0.28
CA ILE A 4 22.27 -3.37 0.60
C ILE A 4 21.10 -2.76 -0.17
N PHE A 5 21.01 -1.42 -0.23
CA PHE A 5 20.00 -0.73 -1.04
C PHE A 5 20.16 -0.99 -2.54
N SER A 6 21.42 -1.05 -3.02
CA SER A 6 21.71 -1.42 -4.41
C SER A 6 21.42 -2.90 -4.72
N LEU A 7 21.42 -3.80 -3.71
CA LEU A 7 21.02 -5.19 -3.87
C LEU A 7 19.50 -5.35 -3.93
N ILE A 8 18.76 -4.56 -3.14
CA ILE A 8 17.29 -4.56 -3.10
C ILE A 8 16.70 -4.13 -4.45
N MET A 9 17.27 -3.09 -5.05
CA MET A 9 16.84 -2.58 -6.35
C MET A 9 17.26 -3.49 -7.53
N ALA A 10 18.42 -4.16 -7.41
CA ALA A 10 18.88 -5.13 -8.40
C ALA A 10 18.07 -6.45 -8.37
N PHE A 11 17.59 -6.90 -7.21
CA PHE A 11 16.76 -8.10 -7.10
C PHE A 11 15.32 -7.89 -7.58
N LEU A 12 14.75 -6.69 -7.40
CA LEU A 12 13.46 -6.34 -7.99
C LEU A 12 13.51 -6.36 -9.54
N LEU A 13 14.62 -5.89 -10.13
CA LEU A 13 14.83 -5.95 -11.59
C LEU A 13 15.05 -7.38 -12.10
N LEU A 14 15.81 -8.22 -11.37
CA LEU A 14 16.07 -9.61 -11.77
C LEU A 14 14.79 -10.47 -11.78
N PHE A 15 13.85 -10.21 -10.86
CA PHE A 15 12.56 -10.89 -10.82
C PHE A 15 11.64 -10.53 -12.00
N LEU A 16 11.71 -9.29 -12.50
CA LEU A 16 10.93 -8.85 -13.67
C LEU A 16 11.43 -9.48 -14.99
N THR A 17 12.74 -9.71 -15.13
CA THR A 17 13.30 -10.37 -16.34
C THR A 17 13.09 -11.88 -16.40
N ALA A 18 12.97 -12.58 -15.27
CA ALA A 18 12.81 -14.04 -15.25
C ALA A 18 11.42 -14.51 -15.71
N CYS A 19 10.40 -13.65 -15.67
CA CYS A 19 9.07 -13.96 -16.20
C CYS A 19 8.94 -13.83 -17.73
N ALA A 20 9.95 -13.26 -18.42
CA ALA A 20 9.86 -12.93 -19.84
C ALA A 20 10.57 -13.94 -20.78
N ALA A 21 11.13 -15.03 -20.26
CA ALA A 21 11.88 -15.98 -21.07
C ALA A 21 11.43 -17.43 -20.83
N ASP A 22 10.52 -17.91 -21.68
CA ASP A 22 10.65 -19.26 -22.23
C ASP A 22 10.09 -19.31 -23.67
N PRO A 23 10.76 -19.99 -24.62
CA PRO A 23 10.43 -19.95 -26.03
C PRO A 23 9.31 -20.94 -26.37
N ALA A 24 8.49 -20.56 -27.35
CA ALA A 24 7.41 -21.40 -27.88
C ALA A 24 7.94 -22.74 -28.45
N PRO A 25 7.28 -23.88 -28.20
CA PRO A 25 7.65 -25.13 -28.85
C PRO A 25 7.03 -25.27 -30.25
N GLU A 26 7.82 -25.88 -31.14
CA GLU A 26 7.59 -26.13 -32.56
C GLU A 26 6.35 -26.99 -32.86
N GLN A 27 5.77 -26.76 -34.06
CA GLN A 27 4.68 -27.56 -34.64
C GLN A 27 5.19 -28.91 -35.17
N GLU A 28 4.38 -29.97 -34.98
CA GLU A 28 4.37 -31.14 -35.85
C GLU A 28 2.91 -31.59 -36.09
N ASP A 29 2.62 -31.96 -37.34
CA ASP A 29 1.30 -32.05 -37.97
C ASP A 29 0.49 -33.34 -37.73
N ALA A 30 -0.85 -33.20 -37.90
CA ALA A 30 -1.80 -34.07 -38.62
C ALA A 30 -2.89 -34.90 -37.87
N GLN A 31 -4.16 -34.49 -38.15
CA GLN A 31 -5.41 -35.27 -38.42
C GLN A 31 -6.06 -36.05 -37.24
N THR A 32 -7.39 -36.05 -36.96
CA THR A 32 -8.61 -36.00 -37.80
C THR A 32 -9.90 -35.74 -36.95
N ALA A 33 -10.87 -35.07 -37.58
CA ALA A 33 -12.35 -34.96 -37.42
C ALA A 33 -13.18 -35.40 -36.17
N GLU A 34 -14.07 -34.46 -35.79
CA GLU A 34 -15.48 -34.54 -35.32
C GLU A 34 -15.89 -35.32 -34.04
N THR A 35 -16.33 -34.60 -33.00
CA THR A 35 -17.76 -34.40 -32.62
C THR A 35 -17.92 -33.57 -31.35
N SER A 36 -19.03 -32.84 -31.30
CA SER A 36 -19.64 -32.09 -30.18
C SER A 36 -19.34 -32.63 -28.77
N ASP A 37 -18.76 -31.79 -27.92
CA ASP A 37 -19.22 -31.49 -26.56
C ASP A 37 -18.32 -30.39 -26.00
N VAL A 38 -18.89 -29.27 -25.53
CA VAL A 38 -18.15 -28.22 -24.81
C VAL A 38 -18.12 -28.63 -23.33
N PRO A 39 -16.98 -29.03 -22.75
CA PRO A 39 -16.90 -29.24 -21.32
C PRO A 39 -16.67 -27.90 -20.64
N LEU A 40 -17.47 -27.63 -19.59
CA LEU A 40 -17.21 -26.62 -18.58
C LEU A 40 -15.73 -26.65 -18.16
N MET A 41 -14.97 -25.59 -18.46
CA MET A 41 -13.68 -25.31 -17.83
C MET A 41 -13.95 -24.81 -16.41
N ALA A 42 -14.05 -25.76 -15.48
CA ALA A 42 -13.92 -25.51 -14.06
C ALA A 42 -12.44 -25.72 -13.64
N GLU A 43 -12.00 -24.90 -12.68
CA GLU A 43 -11.09 -25.33 -11.60
C GLU A 43 -9.56 -25.27 -11.76
N LYS A 44 -8.98 -24.39 -12.60
CA LYS A 44 -7.50 -24.19 -12.63
C LYS A 44 -6.96 -22.81 -12.28
N ASP A 45 -7.76 -21.75 -12.28
CA ASP A 45 -7.25 -20.39 -12.06
C ASP A 45 -7.27 -19.92 -10.59
N THR A 46 -7.88 -20.68 -9.69
CA THR A 46 -7.94 -20.36 -8.25
C THR A 46 -6.70 -20.78 -7.47
N LEU A 47 -5.79 -21.56 -8.06
CA LEU A 47 -4.63 -22.12 -7.36
C LEU A 47 -3.45 -21.15 -7.23
N TYR A 48 -3.28 -20.20 -8.17
CA TYR A 48 -2.12 -19.31 -8.20
C TYR A 48 -2.14 -18.20 -7.12
N VAL A 49 -3.32 -17.78 -6.65
CA VAL A 49 -3.43 -16.71 -5.64
C VAL A 49 -3.23 -17.25 -4.21
N TYR A 50 -3.67 -18.49 -3.95
CA TYR A 50 -3.50 -19.12 -2.63
C TYR A 50 -2.04 -19.47 -2.32
N ASP A 51 -1.27 -19.93 -3.32
CA ASP A 51 0.13 -20.27 -3.12
C ASP A 51 1.02 -19.04 -2.91
N LEU A 52 0.71 -17.89 -3.53
CA LEU A 52 1.42 -16.63 -3.26
C LEU A 52 1.15 -16.12 -1.83
N TYR A 53 -0.07 -16.27 -1.34
CA TYR A 53 -0.46 -15.88 0.04
C TYR A 53 0.19 -16.76 1.10
N ARG A 54 0.33 -18.06 0.82
CA ARG A 54 1.01 -19.00 1.69
C ARG A 54 2.51 -18.76 1.69
N TYR A 55 3.10 -18.51 0.52
CA TYR A 55 4.51 -18.15 0.38
C TYR A 55 4.84 -16.83 1.09
N PHE A 56 4.01 -15.79 0.99
CA PHE A 56 4.23 -14.54 1.72
C PHE A 56 4.23 -14.75 3.25
N ASN A 57 3.29 -15.52 3.79
CA ASN A 57 3.23 -15.79 5.24
C ASN A 57 4.35 -16.73 5.72
N GLU A 58 4.76 -17.70 4.92
CA GLU A 58 5.85 -18.64 5.26
C GLU A 58 7.25 -17.99 5.09
N VAL A 59 7.43 -17.06 4.14
CA VAL A 59 8.71 -16.36 3.89
C VAL A 59 8.98 -15.25 4.91
N ILE A 60 7.95 -14.60 5.47
CA ILE A 60 8.10 -13.64 6.59
C ILE A 60 8.79 -14.29 7.80
N ALA A 61 8.58 -15.60 8.02
CA ALA A 61 9.16 -16.33 9.14
C ALA A 61 10.65 -16.71 8.99
N PHE A 62 11.22 -16.64 7.78
CA PHE A 62 12.56 -17.18 7.51
C PHE A 62 13.59 -16.17 6.96
N ASN A 63 13.18 -14.94 6.68
CA ASN A 63 14.08 -13.92 6.14
C ASN A 63 14.21 -12.71 7.07
N PRO A 64 15.41 -12.42 7.61
CA PRO A 64 15.65 -11.29 8.52
C PRO A 64 15.24 -9.93 7.95
N ILE A 65 15.24 -9.75 6.63
CA ILE A 65 14.83 -8.51 5.97
C ILE A 65 13.33 -8.27 6.15
N PHE A 66 12.52 -9.33 5.98
CA PHE A 66 11.07 -9.24 6.18
C PHE A 66 10.72 -9.06 7.67
N THR A 67 11.48 -9.66 8.58
CA THR A 67 11.31 -9.44 10.02
C THR A 67 11.58 -7.98 10.41
N ALA A 68 12.66 -7.37 9.90
CA ALA A 68 12.97 -5.97 10.17
C ALA A 68 11.91 -5.01 9.58
N TYR A 69 11.43 -5.29 8.37
CA TYR A 69 10.36 -4.49 7.75
C TYR A 69 9.05 -4.60 8.53
N ALA A 70 8.70 -5.81 8.97
CA ALA A 70 7.49 -6.03 9.75
C ALA A 70 7.57 -5.35 11.14
N GLU A 71 8.74 -5.36 11.77
CA GLU A 71 8.97 -4.65 13.03
C GLU A 71 8.76 -3.14 12.85
N ILE A 72 9.33 -2.55 11.80
CA ILE A 72 9.17 -1.12 11.51
C ILE A 72 7.70 -0.78 11.27
N GLN A 73 7.00 -1.52 10.42
CA GLN A 73 5.59 -1.25 10.11
C GLN A 73 4.64 -1.54 11.28
N SER A 74 5.06 -2.30 12.30
CA SER A 74 4.30 -2.49 13.54
C SER A 74 4.44 -1.33 14.54
N ARG A 75 5.32 -0.36 14.27
CA ARG A 75 5.54 0.79 15.14
C ARG A 75 4.33 1.71 15.11
N MET A 76 3.82 2.01 16.30
CA MET A 76 2.61 2.82 16.48
C MET A 76 2.85 3.96 17.46
N ILE A 77 2.15 5.06 17.23
CA ILE A 77 2.14 6.23 18.11
C ILE A 77 0.70 6.68 18.28
N HIS A 78 0.30 6.99 19.51
CA HIS A 78 -0.98 7.60 19.80
C HIS A 78 -0.76 9.08 20.15
N VAL A 79 -1.30 10.00 19.35
CA VAL A 79 -1.15 11.46 19.49
C VAL A 79 -2.50 12.14 19.25
N GLY A 80 -2.86 13.11 20.08
CA GLY A 80 -4.04 13.95 19.83
C GLY A 80 -5.40 13.23 19.93
N GLY A 81 -5.44 11.95 20.31
CA GLY A 81 -6.65 11.13 20.25
C GLY A 81 -6.60 10.07 19.15
N ASP A 82 -5.65 10.21 18.22
CA ASP A 82 -5.54 9.36 17.05
C ASP A 82 -4.36 8.38 17.16
N LEU A 83 -4.53 7.22 16.53
CA LEU A 83 -3.48 6.22 16.38
C LEU A 83 -2.79 6.37 15.02
N TYR A 84 -1.48 6.26 14.99
CA TYR A 84 -0.65 6.39 13.79
C TYR A 84 0.22 5.16 13.61
N LEU A 85 0.37 4.70 12.37
CA LEU A 85 1.17 3.53 11.99
C LEU A 85 2.34 3.93 11.09
N CYS A 86 3.51 3.37 11.35
CA CYS A 86 4.68 3.61 10.51
C CYS A 86 4.50 3.01 9.11
N THR A 87 4.79 3.81 8.09
CA THR A 87 4.71 3.37 6.69
C THR A 87 5.99 2.67 6.22
N GLY A 88 7.11 2.90 6.91
CA GLY A 88 8.45 2.53 6.43
C GLY A 88 9.02 3.50 5.38
N LEU A 89 8.26 4.52 4.95
CA LEU A 89 8.72 5.57 4.05
C LEU A 89 9.43 6.69 4.82
N LYS A 90 10.32 7.38 4.11
CA LYS A 90 10.94 8.61 4.60
C LYS A 90 9.88 9.71 4.71
N GLY A 91 9.95 10.53 5.75
CA GLY A 91 9.14 11.73 5.89
C GLY A 91 9.59 12.88 4.99
N ASP A 92 8.72 13.85 4.81
CA ASP A 92 8.94 15.02 3.94
C ASP A 92 9.48 16.22 4.74
N GLN A 93 9.30 16.21 6.07
CA GLN A 93 9.83 17.26 6.94
C GLN A 93 11.37 17.31 6.88
N THR A 94 11.90 18.52 6.70
CA THR A 94 13.32 18.80 6.92
C THR A 94 13.57 18.97 8.42
N VAL A 95 14.78 18.67 8.89
CA VAL A 95 15.17 18.81 10.31
C VAL A 95 15.48 20.28 10.64
N ASP A 96 14.74 21.21 10.04
CA ASP A 96 14.88 22.63 10.39
C ASP A 96 14.08 22.89 11.68
N GLU A 97 14.69 23.63 12.62
CA GLU A 97 14.21 23.74 14.00
C GLU A 97 12.75 24.22 14.07
N PRO A 98 11.80 23.39 14.58
CA PRO A 98 10.41 23.80 14.72
C PRO A 98 10.21 24.81 15.85
N GLU A 99 9.15 25.62 15.75
CA GLU A 99 8.74 26.55 16.81
C GLU A 99 8.28 25.84 18.10
N GLU A 100 7.73 24.61 18.00
CA GLU A 100 7.36 23.78 19.16
C GLU A 100 7.70 22.30 18.94
N VAL A 101 8.61 21.77 19.76
CA VAL A 101 9.09 20.38 19.66
C VAL A 101 8.13 19.44 20.42
N GLN A 102 7.37 18.63 19.69
CA GLN A 102 6.55 17.58 20.29
C GLN A 102 7.36 16.28 20.46
N THR A 103 7.23 15.62 21.61
CA THR A 103 8.02 14.42 21.98
C THR A 103 7.17 13.31 22.58
N ILE A 104 7.46 12.05 22.27
CA ILE A 104 6.83 10.89 22.88
C ILE A 104 7.19 10.81 24.37
N LYS A 105 6.19 10.68 25.25
CA LYS A 105 6.37 10.75 26.71
C LYS A 105 6.37 9.39 27.39
N THR A 106 5.60 8.43 26.89
CA THR A 106 5.48 7.10 27.48
C THR A 106 5.54 6.02 26.41
N SER A 107 5.80 4.78 26.79
CA SER A 107 5.78 3.64 25.87
C SER A 107 5.05 2.47 26.52
N VAL A 108 4.33 1.70 25.71
CA VAL A 108 3.95 0.32 26.02
C VAL A 108 5.00 -0.65 25.48
N ALA A 109 4.84 -1.95 25.76
CA ALA A 109 5.69 -2.99 25.19
C ALA A 109 5.52 -3.07 23.66
N ALA A 110 6.56 -3.53 22.97
CA ALA A 110 6.51 -3.77 21.52
C ALA A 110 5.32 -4.68 21.14
N GLY A 111 4.68 -4.36 20.02
CA GLY A 111 3.48 -5.06 19.53
C GLY A 111 2.20 -4.79 20.33
N ARG A 112 2.24 -3.99 21.40
CA ARG A 112 1.02 -3.49 22.06
C ARG A 112 0.59 -2.19 21.41
N GLU A 113 -0.72 -2.00 21.29
CA GLU A 113 -1.28 -0.75 20.80
C GLU A 113 -1.17 0.36 21.88
N PRO A 114 -0.60 1.53 21.57
CA PRO A 114 -0.61 2.67 22.48
C PRO A 114 -2.03 3.25 22.62
N GLN A 115 -2.41 3.65 23.84
CA GLN A 115 -3.78 4.06 24.19
C GLN A 115 -3.86 5.46 24.82
N LYS A 116 -2.71 6.11 25.02
CA LYS A 116 -2.61 7.42 25.67
C LYS A 116 -1.95 8.41 24.75
N ASN A 117 -2.34 9.67 24.87
CA ASN A 117 -1.66 10.74 24.15
C ASN A 117 -0.14 10.73 24.41
N ARG A 118 0.64 10.87 23.34
CA ARG A 118 2.11 10.82 23.33
C ARG A 118 2.67 9.51 23.89
N GLN A 119 2.00 8.40 23.58
CA GLN A 119 2.44 7.04 23.89
C GLN A 119 2.82 6.29 22.62
N SER A 120 3.91 5.53 22.64
CA SER A 120 4.31 4.66 21.54
C SER A 120 4.38 3.20 21.98
N ASN A 121 4.74 2.30 21.05
CA ASN A 121 5.14 0.92 21.34
C ASN A 121 6.61 0.63 21.05
N PHE A 122 7.44 1.66 20.88
CA PHE A 122 8.84 1.52 20.46
C PHE A 122 9.82 2.39 21.26
N GLY A 123 9.37 3.09 22.32
CA GLY A 123 10.23 3.90 23.18
C GLY A 123 9.76 5.34 23.38
N THR A 124 10.50 6.09 24.17
CA THR A 124 10.20 7.48 24.52
C THR A 124 11.28 8.43 24.00
N GLY A 125 11.02 9.74 24.09
CA GLY A 125 12.02 10.76 23.73
C GLY A 125 12.07 11.12 22.24
N HIS A 126 11.44 10.35 21.36
CA HIS A 126 11.36 10.67 19.94
C HIS A 126 10.56 11.93 19.66
N THR A 127 11.06 12.78 18.78
CA THR A 127 10.38 13.99 18.30
C THR A 127 9.49 13.67 17.11
N PHE A 128 8.30 14.26 17.04
CA PHE A 128 7.40 14.12 15.90
C PHE A 128 6.83 15.48 15.46
N TYR A 129 6.36 15.51 14.22
CA TYR A 129 5.80 16.68 13.54
C TYR A 129 4.47 16.30 12.88
N GLU A 130 3.45 17.12 13.04
CA GLU A 130 2.17 16.93 12.34
C GLU A 130 2.28 17.40 10.88
N VAL A 131 1.71 16.61 9.96
CA VAL A 131 1.69 16.88 8.52
C VAL A 131 0.29 16.59 7.97
N GLU A 132 -0.01 17.08 6.77
CA GLU A 132 -1.36 17.09 6.17
C GLU A 132 -2.10 15.73 6.24
N TYR A 133 -1.38 14.61 6.17
CA TYR A 133 -1.95 13.26 6.18
C TYR A 133 -1.37 12.32 7.26
N GLY A 134 -0.73 12.86 8.29
CA GLY A 134 -0.11 12.01 9.31
C GLY A 134 0.87 12.74 10.22
N ILE A 135 1.91 12.03 10.64
CA ILE A 135 3.03 12.60 11.37
C ILE A 135 4.36 12.11 10.80
N ASP A 136 5.38 12.95 10.85
CA ASP A 136 6.77 12.58 10.60
C ASP A 136 7.51 12.44 11.94
N LEU A 137 8.13 11.30 12.17
CA LEU A 137 8.90 11.00 13.39
C LEU A 137 10.39 11.12 13.11
N LEU A 138 11.11 11.90 13.91
CA LEU A 138 12.57 11.94 13.89
C LEU A 138 13.13 10.66 14.52
N CYS A 139 13.75 9.84 13.68
CA CYS A 139 14.53 8.68 14.07
C CYS A 139 16.01 9.03 14.00
N GLU A 140 16.63 9.20 15.16
CA GLU A 140 18.09 9.27 15.28
C GLU A 140 18.66 7.86 15.14
N THR A 141 19.54 7.65 14.17
CA THR A 141 20.34 6.42 14.04
C THR A 141 21.82 6.74 14.27
N ASP A 142 22.64 5.71 14.52
CA ASP A 142 24.08 5.87 14.72
C ASP A 142 24.80 6.52 13.53
N GLU A 143 24.19 6.50 12.33
CA GLU A 143 24.80 7.02 11.10
C GLU A 143 24.18 8.36 10.61
N ASP A 144 22.88 8.63 10.85
CA ASP A 144 22.20 9.89 10.48
C ASP A 144 20.82 10.03 11.16
N ALA A 145 20.29 11.25 11.27
CA ALA A 145 18.90 11.50 11.67
C ALA A 145 17.98 11.50 10.43
N GLN A 146 16.89 10.73 10.47
CA GLN A 146 15.92 10.64 9.38
C GLN A 146 14.48 10.79 9.87
N MET A 147 13.65 11.45 9.06
CA MET A 147 12.21 11.45 9.29
C MET A 147 11.60 10.16 8.76
N MET A 148 10.70 9.56 9.54
CA MET A 148 9.89 8.41 9.15
C MET A 148 8.43 8.82 9.09
N ARG A 149 7.76 8.50 7.99
CA ARG A 149 6.33 8.80 7.79
C ARG A 149 5.46 7.82 8.55
N TYR A 150 4.53 8.35 9.33
CA TYR A 150 3.42 7.62 9.94
C TYR A 150 2.11 8.16 9.41
N VAL A 151 1.17 7.27 9.11
CA VAL A 151 -0.18 7.62 8.66
C VAL A 151 -1.17 7.42 9.79
N ARG A 152 -2.18 8.30 9.83
CA ARG A 152 -3.27 8.18 10.78
C ARG A 152 -4.13 6.96 10.43
N LEU A 153 -4.48 6.18 11.44
CA LEU A 153 -5.42 5.07 11.33
C LEU A 153 -6.82 5.62 11.57
N ASP A 154 -7.50 5.97 10.48
CA ASP A 154 -8.91 6.36 10.52
C ASP A 154 -9.75 5.08 10.64
N GLU A 155 -10.31 4.80 11.82
CA GLU A 155 -11.34 3.76 11.95
C GLU A 155 -12.60 4.20 11.20
N LYS A 156 -12.81 3.72 9.98
CA LYS A 156 -13.99 4.12 9.19
C LYS A 156 -14.91 2.99 8.75
N ASP A 157 -14.49 1.73 8.81
CA ASP A 157 -15.40 0.62 8.53
C ASP A 157 -14.97 -0.74 9.09
N ASP A 158 -15.82 -1.73 8.88
CA ASP A 158 -15.66 -3.15 9.23
C ASP A 158 -14.51 -3.85 8.49
N TRP A 159 -13.90 -3.24 7.47
CA TRP A 159 -12.73 -3.78 6.78
C TRP A 159 -11.41 -3.22 7.33
N GLY A 160 -11.48 -2.11 8.07
CA GLY A 160 -10.35 -1.46 8.71
C GLY A 160 -9.37 -0.89 7.68
N LEU A 161 -9.86 -0.46 6.52
CA LEU A 161 -9.01 0.05 5.44
C LEU A 161 -8.99 1.58 5.45
N THR A 162 -7.78 2.15 5.49
CA THR A 162 -7.52 3.56 5.29
C THR A 162 -6.68 3.74 4.02
N LEU A 163 -7.09 4.69 3.18
CA LEU A 163 -6.29 5.17 2.04
C LEU A 163 -5.68 6.52 2.40
N THR A 164 -4.40 6.69 2.07
CA THR A 164 -3.70 7.96 2.29
C THR A 164 -2.89 8.35 1.05
N PRO A 165 -3.11 9.55 0.48
CA PRO A 165 -2.28 10.06 -0.60
C PRO A 165 -0.89 10.39 -0.05
N TYR A 166 0.14 10.07 -0.82
CA TYR A 166 1.53 10.37 -0.48
C TYR A 166 2.32 10.69 -1.76
N ALA A 167 3.27 11.62 -1.67
CA ALA A 167 4.10 12.05 -2.81
C ALA A 167 3.28 12.30 -4.11
N VAL A 168 2.21 13.09 -3.99
CA VAL A 168 1.29 13.45 -5.08
C VAL A 168 2.03 14.30 -6.13
N ARG A 169 1.84 13.96 -7.40
CA ARG A 169 2.44 14.62 -8.56
C ARG A 169 1.39 14.81 -9.67
N PRO A 170 1.64 15.66 -10.67
CA PRO A 170 0.74 15.79 -11.82
C PRO A 170 0.48 14.47 -12.57
N ASP A 171 1.45 13.57 -12.60
CA ASP A 171 1.44 12.33 -13.39
C ASP A 171 1.07 11.06 -12.59
N GLY A 172 1.01 11.17 -11.26
CA GLY A 172 0.78 10.03 -10.39
C GLY A 172 0.85 10.34 -8.90
N MET A 173 0.73 9.30 -8.08
CA MET A 173 0.97 9.39 -6.64
C MET A 173 1.51 8.08 -6.08
N ILE A 174 1.97 8.11 -4.84
CA ILE A 174 2.03 6.92 -3.99
C ILE A 174 0.74 6.86 -3.18
N LEU A 175 -0.05 5.81 -3.36
CA LEU A 175 -1.21 5.52 -2.54
C LEU A 175 -0.82 4.55 -1.43
N LEU A 176 -0.95 5.00 -0.18
CA LEU A 176 -0.75 4.16 1.00
C LEU A 176 -2.07 3.48 1.35
N MET A 177 -2.06 2.16 1.41
CA MET A 177 -3.22 1.32 1.73
C MET A 177 -2.93 0.61 3.05
N THR A 178 -3.50 1.12 4.14
CA THR A 178 -3.25 0.61 5.48
C THR A 178 -4.46 -0.15 5.97
N GLN A 179 -4.30 -1.44 6.28
CA GLN A 179 -5.37 -2.23 6.87
C GLN A 179 -5.11 -2.45 8.35
N TYR A 180 -5.86 -1.80 9.23
CA TYR A 180 -5.78 -1.95 10.67
C TYR A 180 -7.16 -1.93 11.32
N GLY A 181 -7.35 -2.71 12.39
CA GLY A 181 -8.68 -2.86 13.00
C GLY A 181 -9.65 -3.63 12.09
N GLY A 182 -10.95 -3.29 12.14
CA GLY A 182 -11.99 -3.97 11.35
C GLY A 182 -12.30 -5.42 11.76
N GLU A 183 -13.49 -5.88 11.39
CA GLU A 183 -14.06 -7.20 11.71
C GLU A 183 -13.68 -8.28 10.69
N LEU A 184 -13.34 -7.90 9.44
CA LEU A 184 -13.01 -8.85 8.38
C LEU A 184 -11.87 -9.81 8.78
N GLY A 185 -10.94 -9.35 9.62
CA GLY A 185 -9.87 -10.17 10.22
C GLY A 185 -8.86 -10.76 9.25
N LYS A 186 -9.05 -10.57 7.94
CA LYS A 186 -8.26 -11.14 6.86
C LYS A 186 -7.75 -10.03 5.94
N ALA A 187 -6.60 -10.30 5.31
CA ALA A 187 -5.95 -9.38 4.41
C ALA A 187 -6.79 -9.14 3.14
N LEU A 188 -6.89 -7.89 2.70
CA LEU A 188 -7.63 -7.49 1.51
C LEU A 188 -6.80 -7.68 0.23
N ARG A 189 -7.45 -7.55 -0.91
CA ARG A 189 -6.82 -7.53 -2.22
C ARG A 189 -7.39 -6.40 -3.09
N THR A 190 -6.56 -5.81 -3.93
CA THR A 190 -6.96 -4.78 -4.91
C THR A 190 -6.26 -5.02 -6.24
N GLY A 191 -6.73 -4.39 -7.31
CA GLY A 191 -6.14 -4.49 -8.63
C GLY A 191 -5.53 -3.17 -9.11
N SER A 192 -5.10 -3.14 -10.37
CA SER A 192 -4.61 -1.93 -11.04
C SER A 192 -5.70 -0.88 -11.25
N TYR A 193 -6.98 -1.28 -11.31
CA TYR A 193 -8.12 -0.37 -11.48
C TYR A 193 -8.07 0.83 -10.54
N PHE A 194 -8.27 2.01 -11.12
CA PHE A 194 -8.64 3.24 -10.43
C PHE A 194 -9.50 4.11 -11.33
N HIS A 195 -10.20 5.08 -10.74
CA HIS A 195 -10.71 6.24 -11.49
C HIS A 195 -10.45 7.52 -10.72
N ILE A 196 -10.36 8.62 -11.45
CA ILE A 196 -10.10 9.95 -10.89
C ILE A 196 -11.29 10.86 -11.18
N GLU A 197 -11.67 11.65 -10.19
CA GLU A 197 -12.64 12.72 -10.32
C GLU A 197 -11.99 14.06 -9.96
N ARG A 198 -12.27 15.11 -10.73
CA ARG A 198 -11.88 16.48 -10.43
C ARG A 198 -13.04 17.22 -9.79
N LYS A 199 -12.77 18.04 -8.77
CA LYS A 199 -13.77 18.91 -8.17
C LYS A 199 -13.91 20.19 -9.00
N GLU A 200 -15.10 20.43 -9.54
CA GLU A 200 -15.41 21.64 -10.29
C GLU A 200 -16.69 22.27 -9.74
N ASN A 201 -16.60 23.52 -9.26
CA ASN A 201 -17.72 24.24 -8.64
C ASN A 201 -18.39 23.44 -7.50
N GLY A 202 -17.59 22.72 -6.70
CA GLY A 202 -18.06 21.87 -5.61
C GLY A 202 -18.66 20.52 -6.03
N ILE A 203 -18.59 20.17 -7.33
CA ILE A 203 -19.12 18.91 -7.86
C ILE A 203 -17.98 18.05 -8.37
N TRP A 204 -17.95 16.78 -7.97
CA TRP A 204 -17.01 15.79 -8.50
C TRP A 204 -17.39 15.38 -9.92
N LYS A 205 -16.46 15.53 -10.85
CA LYS A 205 -16.60 15.11 -12.26
C LYS A 205 -15.56 14.07 -12.60
N GLN A 206 -16.03 12.91 -13.02
CA GLN A 206 -15.17 11.79 -13.41
C GLN A 206 -14.41 12.09 -14.70
N LEU A 207 -13.10 11.88 -14.66
CA LEU A 207 -12.25 11.85 -15.84
C LEU A 207 -12.43 10.53 -16.60
N TYR A 208 -11.99 10.47 -17.85
CA TYR A 208 -12.12 9.26 -18.66
C TYR A 208 -11.55 8.02 -17.93
N THR A 209 -12.28 6.91 -17.91
CA THR A 209 -11.82 5.64 -17.32
C THR A 209 -12.02 4.52 -18.35
N PRO A 210 -10.97 3.78 -18.75
CA PRO A 210 -11.12 2.66 -19.66
C PRO A 210 -11.86 1.51 -18.99
N ARG A 211 -12.43 0.63 -19.82
CA ARG A 211 -13.08 -0.60 -19.33
C ARG A 211 -12.08 -1.72 -19.05
N ASP A 212 -10.98 -1.77 -19.80
CA ASP A 212 -9.99 -2.84 -19.73
C ASP A 212 -8.79 -2.41 -18.89
N TRP A 213 -8.41 -3.26 -17.95
CA TRP A 213 -7.33 -3.04 -16.99
C TRP A 213 -6.43 -4.27 -16.92
N THR A 214 -5.20 -4.11 -16.44
CA THR A 214 -4.29 -5.23 -16.21
C THR A 214 -4.84 -6.17 -15.13
N MET A 215 -4.49 -7.45 -15.19
CA MET A 215 -4.89 -8.47 -14.21
C MET A 215 -4.01 -8.49 -12.95
N GLU A 216 -3.26 -7.42 -12.69
CA GLU A 216 -2.36 -7.34 -11.53
C GLU A 216 -3.17 -7.29 -10.24
N GLY A 217 -2.69 -8.02 -9.22
CA GLY A 217 -3.29 -8.09 -7.91
C GLY A 217 -2.31 -7.71 -6.82
N TYR A 218 -2.74 -6.83 -5.92
CA TYR A 218 -1.97 -6.38 -4.76
C TYR A 218 -2.66 -6.88 -3.49
N GLY A 219 -1.89 -7.53 -2.63
CA GLY A 219 -2.34 -7.85 -1.27
C GLY A 219 -2.24 -6.62 -0.37
N VAL A 220 -3.20 -6.47 0.53
CA VAL A 220 -3.16 -5.46 1.60
C VAL A 220 -3.20 -6.20 2.94
N PRO A 221 -2.02 -6.54 3.51
CA PRO A 221 -1.93 -7.31 4.73
C PRO A 221 -2.44 -6.55 5.95
N ARG A 222 -3.08 -7.27 6.87
CA ARG A 222 -3.54 -6.69 8.15
C ARG A 222 -2.35 -6.29 9.02
N GLY A 223 -2.40 -5.09 9.58
CA GLY A 223 -1.35 -4.54 10.44
C GLY A 223 -0.25 -3.83 9.67
N PHE A 224 -0.36 -3.72 8.34
CA PHE A 224 0.69 -3.21 7.47
C PHE A 224 0.16 -2.11 6.55
N THR A 225 1.11 -1.32 6.05
CA THR A 225 0.85 -0.34 4.99
C THR A 225 1.42 -0.89 3.68
N THR A 226 0.53 -1.08 2.71
CA THR A 226 0.92 -1.42 1.34
C THR A 226 1.14 -0.14 0.54
N ILE A 227 2.30 -0.04 -0.09
CA ILE A 227 2.69 1.11 -0.92
C ILE A 227 2.31 0.78 -2.36
N HIS A 228 1.50 1.60 -3.00
CA HIS A 228 1.10 1.42 -4.39
C HIS A 228 1.42 2.68 -5.19
N GLU A 229 2.35 2.59 -6.12
CA GLU A 229 2.57 3.65 -7.09
C GLU A 229 1.45 3.63 -8.13
N VAL A 230 0.65 4.70 -8.16
CA VAL A 230 -0.42 4.89 -9.12
C VAL A 230 0.06 5.87 -10.16
N ASP A 231 0.29 5.36 -11.37
CA ASP A 231 0.59 6.14 -12.56
C ASP A 231 -0.69 6.31 -13.39
N TRP A 232 -1.09 7.55 -13.65
CA TRP A 232 -2.20 7.88 -14.54
C TRP A 232 -1.77 8.65 -15.78
N SER A 233 -0.46 8.85 -16.00
CA SER A 233 0.09 9.55 -17.17
C SER A 233 -0.35 8.90 -18.48
N TRP A 234 -0.48 7.57 -18.49
CA TRP A 234 -0.94 6.81 -19.65
C TRP A 234 -2.43 7.03 -19.97
N LEU A 235 -3.23 7.52 -19.01
CA LEU A 235 -4.66 7.84 -19.18
C LEU A 235 -4.93 9.32 -19.40
N HIS A 236 -4.22 10.16 -18.64
CA HIS A 236 -4.55 11.57 -18.47
C HIS A 236 -3.40 12.50 -18.83
N GLY A 237 -2.19 11.97 -19.04
CA GLY A 237 -0.97 12.76 -18.98
C GLY A 237 -0.84 13.41 -17.60
N ASP A 238 -0.28 14.61 -17.60
CA ASP A 238 -0.19 15.44 -16.40
C ASP A 238 -1.57 16.07 -16.12
N LEU A 239 -2.03 15.93 -14.88
CA LEU A 239 -3.21 16.63 -14.37
C LEU A 239 -2.81 18.06 -13.97
N GLU A 240 -3.64 19.03 -14.36
CA GLU A 240 -3.50 20.42 -13.94
C GLU A 240 -3.70 20.60 -12.41
N PRO A 241 -3.20 21.69 -11.82
CA PRO A 241 -3.48 22.01 -10.42
C PRO A 241 -4.99 22.02 -10.08
N GLY A 242 -5.32 21.54 -8.87
CA GLY A 242 -6.69 21.49 -8.36
C GLY A 242 -6.97 20.38 -7.36
N GLU A 243 -8.24 20.29 -6.95
CA GLU A 243 -8.75 19.25 -6.03
C GLU A 243 -9.25 18.03 -6.81
N TYR A 244 -8.79 16.86 -6.40
CA TYR A 244 -9.09 15.56 -7.02
C TYR A 244 -9.49 14.53 -5.97
N ARG A 245 -10.10 13.44 -6.42
CA ARG A 245 -10.19 12.20 -5.64
C ARG A 245 -9.93 11.00 -6.52
N ILE A 246 -9.27 10.00 -5.96
CA ILE A 246 -9.06 8.70 -6.60
C ILE A 246 -9.91 7.65 -5.91
N THR A 247 -10.49 6.74 -6.69
CA THR A 247 -11.26 5.60 -6.17
C THR A 247 -10.65 4.29 -6.63
N LYS A 248 -10.51 3.32 -5.71
CA LYS A 248 -10.07 1.95 -6.01
C LYS A 248 -11.06 0.91 -5.50
N HIS A 249 -11.00 -0.26 -6.11
CA HIS A 249 -11.78 -1.43 -5.69
C HIS A 249 -10.95 -2.33 -4.76
N PHE A 250 -11.57 -2.78 -3.68
CA PHE A 250 -11.00 -3.75 -2.76
C PHE A 250 -11.94 -4.94 -2.62
N TYR A 251 -11.35 -6.10 -2.40
CA TYR A 251 -12.06 -7.37 -2.28
C TYR A 251 -11.58 -8.10 -1.03
N PRO A 252 -12.46 -8.85 -0.35
CA PRO A 252 -12.00 -9.81 0.64
C PRO A 252 -11.31 -11.00 -0.07
N PRO A 253 -10.50 -11.80 0.66
CA PRO A 253 -9.66 -12.83 0.04
C PRO A 253 -10.43 -13.87 -0.78
N GLN A 254 -11.66 -14.17 -0.39
CA GLN A 254 -12.52 -15.20 -1.00
C GLN A 254 -13.72 -14.61 -1.75
N GLY A 255 -13.91 -13.29 -1.73
CA GLY A 255 -15.12 -12.67 -2.29
C GLY A 255 -14.97 -12.33 -3.76
N GLY A 256 -16.08 -12.40 -4.49
CA GLY A 256 -16.16 -12.11 -5.92
C GLY A 256 -16.31 -10.62 -6.22
N HIS A 257 -16.74 -10.31 -7.44
CA HIS A 257 -17.04 -8.92 -7.84
C HIS A 257 -18.19 -8.32 -7.04
N GLU A 258 -19.12 -9.16 -6.58
CA GLU A 258 -20.27 -8.82 -5.74
C GLU A 258 -19.87 -8.38 -4.33
N ASP A 259 -18.73 -8.84 -3.82
CA ASP A 259 -18.24 -8.49 -2.48
C ASP A 259 -17.30 -7.28 -2.50
N ARG A 260 -17.09 -6.67 -3.68
CA ARG A 260 -16.16 -5.56 -3.83
C ARG A 260 -16.68 -4.32 -3.09
N ARG A 261 -15.75 -3.53 -2.57
CA ARG A 261 -16.03 -2.18 -2.07
C ARG A 261 -15.15 -1.14 -2.72
N GLU A 262 -15.69 0.06 -2.82
CA GLU A 262 -15.02 1.21 -3.41
C GLU A 262 -14.57 2.14 -2.30
N TYR A 263 -13.30 2.53 -2.32
CA TYR A 263 -12.71 3.48 -1.39
C TYR A 263 -12.17 4.65 -2.18
N SER A 264 -12.56 5.85 -1.77
CA SER A 264 -12.12 7.09 -2.38
C SER A 264 -11.29 7.90 -1.39
N VAL A 265 -10.25 8.57 -1.89
CA VAL A 265 -9.47 9.54 -1.13
C VAL A 265 -9.24 10.80 -1.93
N GLU A 266 -9.42 11.94 -1.27
CA GLU A 266 -9.21 13.27 -1.85
C GLU A 266 -7.74 13.66 -1.78
N PHE A 267 -7.26 14.42 -2.76
CA PHE A 267 -5.90 14.94 -2.83
C PHE A 267 -5.86 16.24 -3.65
N THR A 268 -4.81 17.03 -3.47
CA THR A 268 -4.59 18.28 -4.21
C THR A 268 -3.32 18.18 -5.05
N ILE A 269 -3.35 18.76 -6.24
CA ILE A 269 -2.18 19.04 -7.06
C ILE A 269 -1.95 20.56 -7.02
N GLU A 270 -0.75 20.96 -6.62
CA GLU A 270 -0.31 22.37 -6.51
C GLU A 270 0.35 22.88 -7.80
#